data_AF-A0A1P8B0L9-F1
#
_entry.id   AF-A0A1P8B0L9-F1
#
_cell.length_a   1.000
_cell.length_b   1.000
_cell.length_c   1.000
_cell.angle_alpha   90.00
_cell.angle_beta   90.00
_cell.angle_gamma   90.00
#
_symmetry.space_group_name_H-M   'P 1'
#
loop_
_entity.id
_entity.type
_entity.pdbx_description
1 polymer ?
#
loop_
_entity_poly.entity_id
_entity_poly.type
_entity_poly.pdbx_seq_one_letter_code
_entity_poly.pdbx_strand_id
1 'polypeptide(L)'
;MAEEKVKDEAMQIMGMFQILPRLVVFDLDYTLWPFYCECRSKREMPSMYPQAKGILSALKEKGIEMAIASRSPTSDIANTFLDKLNIKPMFVAKEIYSSWSHKTEHFQKIHTRTGVPFTAMLFFDDEDRNIKSVKHKLLLERTLHSVD
;
A
#
# COMPACT_ATOMS: atom_id res chain seq x y z
N MET A 1 17.69 -9.07 13.76
CA MET A 1 17.61 -8.41 15.07
C MET A 1 16.43 -7.43 15.05
N ALA A 2 15.38 -7.66 15.84
CA ALA A 2 14.05 -7.00 15.78
C ALA A 2 13.31 -7.07 14.43
N GLU A 3 13.82 -6.46 13.36
CA GLU A 3 13.21 -6.49 12.01
C GLU A 3 13.05 -7.93 11.49
N GLU A 4 14.10 -8.75 11.63
CA GLU A 4 14.05 -10.18 11.25
C GLU A 4 12.98 -10.95 12.04
N LYS A 5 12.81 -10.64 13.33
CA LYS A 5 11.80 -11.30 14.16
C LYS A 5 10.38 -10.96 13.66
N VAL A 6 10.14 -9.70 13.32
CA VAL A 6 8.87 -9.27 12.72
C VAL A 6 8.66 -9.95 11.37
N LYS A 7 9.72 -10.07 10.56
CA LYS A 7 9.66 -10.77 9.27
C LYS A 7 9.26 -12.23 9.45
N ASP A 8 9.90 -12.94 10.38
CA ASP A 8 9.64 -14.35 10.68
C ASP A 8 8.22 -14.57 11.19
N GLU A 9 7.75 -13.71 12.12
CA GLU A 9 6.37 -13.75 12.62
C GLU A 9 5.35 -13.52 11.47
N ALA A 10 5.58 -12.53 10.62
CA ALA A 10 4.72 -12.27 9.46
C ALA A 10 4.73 -13.46 8.48
N MET A 11 5.88 -14.09 8.24
CA MET A 11 6.00 -15.29 7.41
C MET A 11 5.23 -16.49 7.99
N GLN A 12 5.32 -16.69 9.31
CA GLN A 12 4.56 -17.73 10.02
C GLN A 12 3.05 -17.50 9.87
N ILE A 13 2.58 -16.28 10.12
CA ILE A 13 1.17 -15.91 9.98
C ILE A 13 0.70 -16.17 8.54
N MET A 14 1.42 -15.70 7.53
CA MET A 14 1.07 -15.96 6.13
C MET A 14 1.09 -17.46 5.78
N GLY A 15 1.94 -18.25 6.44
CA GLY A 15 1.97 -19.70 6.29
C GLY A 15 0.73 -20.43 6.84
N MET A 16 -0.06 -19.79 7.69
CA MET A 16 -1.29 -20.37 8.26
C MET A 16 -2.51 -20.27 7.32
N PHE A 17 -2.43 -19.46 6.26
CA PHE A 17 -3.55 -19.24 5.34
C PHE A 17 -3.35 -19.99 4.02
N GLN A 18 -4.41 -20.63 3.52
CA GLN A 18 -4.40 -21.31 2.22
C GLN A 18 -4.47 -20.32 1.05
N ILE A 19 -5.11 -19.16 1.25
CA ILE A 19 -5.31 -18.14 0.23
C ILE A 19 -4.67 -16.85 0.74
N LEU A 20 -3.70 -16.34 -0.02
CA LEU A 20 -3.03 -15.07 0.23
C LEU A 20 -3.40 -14.05 -0.85
N PRO A 21 -3.36 -12.74 -0.55
CA PRO A 21 -3.53 -11.72 -1.57
C PRO A 21 -2.40 -11.82 -2.61
N ARG A 22 -2.72 -11.49 -3.86
CA ARG A 22 -1.71 -11.36 -4.92
C ARG A 22 -1.00 -10.00 -4.84
N LEU A 23 -1.70 -8.98 -4.34
CA LEU A 23 -1.21 -7.62 -4.20
C LEU A 23 -1.65 -7.03 -2.86
N VAL A 24 -0.71 -6.41 -2.14
CA VAL A 24 -1.03 -5.58 -0.96
C VAL A 24 -0.82 -4.12 -1.31
N VAL A 25 -1.85 -3.30 -1.12
CA VAL A 25 -1.82 -1.85 -1.34
C VAL A 25 -1.70 -1.16 0.02
N PHE A 26 -0.78 -0.22 0.14
CA PHE A 26 -0.58 0.59 1.34
C PHE A 26 -0.87 2.06 1.06
N ASP A 27 -1.49 2.75 2.01
CA ASP A 27 -1.28 4.19 2.17
C ASP A 27 0.14 4.49 2.69
N LEU A 28 0.49 5.77 2.83
CA LEU A 28 1.76 6.24 3.37
C LEU A 28 1.61 6.85 4.75
N ASP A 29 0.87 7.96 4.85
CA ASP A 29 0.82 8.79 6.05
C ASP A 29 -0.01 8.05 7.11
N TYR A 30 0.51 7.94 8.33
CA TYR A 30 -0.08 7.11 9.42
C TYR A 30 -0.27 5.62 9.11
N THR A 31 0.26 5.12 7.99
CA THR A 31 0.27 3.70 7.64
C THR A 31 1.68 3.12 7.67
N LEU A 32 2.61 3.67 6.88
CA LEU A 32 4.02 3.24 6.90
C LEU A 32 4.87 4.07 7.86
N TRP A 33 4.51 5.34 8.07
CA TRP A 33 5.19 6.25 8.97
C TRP A 33 4.22 7.11 9.80
N PRO A 34 4.61 7.58 11.00
CA PRO A 34 3.69 8.22 11.94
C PRO A 34 3.56 9.75 11.74
N PHE A 35 3.41 10.21 10.50
CA PHE A 35 3.29 11.63 10.18
C PHE A 35 2.68 11.86 8.80
N TYR A 36 2.22 13.09 8.54
CA TYR A 36 1.92 13.55 7.18
C TYR A 36 3.18 14.01 6.47
N CYS A 37 3.47 13.47 5.29
CA CYS A 37 4.65 13.86 4.52
C CYS A 37 4.59 15.29 3.98
N GLU A 38 3.39 15.88 3.86
CA GLU A 38 3.21 17.29 3.47
C GLU A 38 3.79 18.29 4.49
N CYS A 39 3.86 17.90 5.77
CA CYS A 39 4.39 18.73 6.85
C CYS A 39 5.92 18.62 7.01
N ARG A 40 6.61 17.99 6.05
CA ARG A 40 8.02 17.61 6.16
C ARG A 40 8.88 18.19 5.06
N SER A 41 10.20 18.14 5.23
CA SER A 41 11.17 18.51 4.21
C SER A 41 11.86 17.31 3.59
N LYS A 42 12.17 17.38 2.28
CA LYS A 42 13.04 16.42 1.58
C LYS A 42 14.42 16.25 2.24
N ARG A 43 14.88 17.21 3.05
CA ARG A 43 16.17 17.12 3.75
C ARG A 43 16.12 16.18 4.96
N GLU A 44 14.96 15.99 5.56
CA GLU A 44 14.79 15.14 6.74
C GLU A 44 15.05 13.66 6.43
N MET A 45 15.57 12.92 7.42
CA MET A 45 15.61 11.47 7.37
C MET A 45 14.32 10.93 8.00
N PRO A 46 13.40 10.37 7.20
CA PRO A 46 12.14 9.83 7.73
C PRO A 46 12.39 8.57 8.57
N SER A 47 11.45 8.26 9.46
CA SER A 47 11.36 6.99 10.16
C SER A 47 10.03 6.31 9.84
N MET A 48 10.01 4.97 9.89
CA MET A 48 8.80 4.17 9.74
C MET A 48 8.30 3.69 11.10
N TYR A 49 7.09 3.14 11.14
CA TYR A 49 6.70 2.27 12.25
C TYR A 49 7.72 1.11 12.40
N PRO A 50 8.13 0.75 13.63
CA PRO A 50 9.21 -0.22 13.85
C PRO A 50 9.01 -1.57 13.14
N GLN A 51 7.75 -2.00 12.99
CA GLN A 51 7.38 -3.28 12.38
C GLN A 51 7.26 -3.21 10.86
N ALA A 52 7.06 -2.02 10.27
CA ALA A 52 6.67 -1.89 8.87
C ALA A 52 7.68 -2.54 7.92
N LYS A 53 8.98 -2.29 8.12
CA LYS A 53 10.02 -2.83 7.23
C LYS A 53 10.12 -4.36 7.25
N GLY A 54 9.95 -4.97 8.43
CA GLY A 54 9.91 -6.42 8.58
C GLY A 54 8.73 -7.04 7.83
N ILE A 55 7.55 -6.42 7.94
CA ILE A 55 6.34 -6.83 7.21
C ILE A 55 6.52 -6.71 5.70
N LEU A 56 7.02 -5.58 5.20
CA LEU A 56 7.28 -5.37 3.77
C LEU A 56 8.28 -6.40 3.23
N SER A 57 9.30 -6.73 4.02
CA SER A 57 10.30 -7.74 3.65
C SER A 57 9.70 -9.14 3.59
N ALA A 58 8.84 -9.50 4.53
CA ALA A 58 8.13 -10.78 4.53
C ALA A 58 7.21 -10.92 3.30
N LEU A 59 6.44 -9.88 2.97
CA LEU A 59 5.59 -9.86 1.78
C LEU A 59 6.42 -10.07 0.50
N LYS A 60 7.54 -9.35 0.38
CA LYS A 60 8.48 -9.49 -0.74
C LYS A 60 9.04 -10.91 -0.85
N GLU A 61 9.48 -11.49 0.27
CA GLU A 61 10.04 -12.86 0.32
C GLU A 61 8.99 -13.93 -0.01
N LYS A 62 7.74 -13.70 0.38
CA LYS A 62 6.60 -14.55 0.02
C LYS A 62 6.19 -14.43 -1.45
N GLY A 63 6.73 -13.46 -2.18
CA GLY A 63 6.37 -13.17 -3.57
C GLY A 63 5.03 -12.45 -3.73
N ILE A 64 4.56 -11.77 -2.68
CA ILE A 64 3.35 -10.95 -2.73
C ILE A 64 3.73 -9.57 -3.24
N GLU A 65 3.07 -9.13 -4.31
CA GLU A 65 3.32 -7.81 -4.88
C GLU A 65 2.85 -6.71 -3.92
N MET A 66 3.47 -5.54 -4.00
CA MET A 66 3.08 -4.40 -3.17
C MET A 66 2.89 -3.14 -4.02
N ALA A 67 1.91 -2.32 -3.67
CA ALA A 67 1.66 -1.03 -4.29
C ALA A 67 1.39 0.08 -3.26
N ILE A 68 1.53 1.33 -3.68
CA ILE A 68 1.18 2.51 -2.89
C ILE A 68 -0.03 3.20 -3.51
N ALA A 69 -0.99 3.57 -2.66
CA ALA A 69 -2.10 4.45 -3.00
C ALA A 69 -2.20 5.55 -1.93
N SER A 70 -1.64 6.73 -2.20
CA SER A 70 -1.63 7.85 -1.26
C SER A 70 -2.22 9.12 -1.87
N ARG A 71 -2.97 9.87 -1.05
CA ARG A 71 -3.60 11.14 -1.42
C ARG A 71 -2.73 12.37 -1.12
N SER A 72 -1.50 12.18 -0.66
CA SER A 72 -0.60 13.28 -0.37
C SER A 72 -0.41 14.19 -1.61
N PRO A 73 -0.49 15.52 -1.44
CA PRO A 73 -0.19 16.47 -2.51
C PRO A 73 1.32 16.56 -2.81
N THR A 74 2.19 16.08 -1.91
CA THR A 74 3.65 16.22 -1.98
C THR A 74 4.31 14.93 -2.46
N SER A 75 3.95 14.49 -3.68
CA SER A 75 4.45 13.23 -4.25
C SER A 75 5.98 13.16 -4.35
N ASP A 76 6.64 14.31 -4.53
CA ASP A 76 8.09 14.46 -4.59
C ASP A 76 8.77 14.22 -3.24
N ILE A 77 8.15 14.66 -2.13
CA ILE A 77 8.62 14.40 -0.76
C ILE A 77 8.42 12.92 -0.43
N ALA A 78 7.23 12.38 -0.69
CA ALA A 78 6.93 10.97 -0.47
C ALA A 78 7.90 10.05 -1.21
N ASN A 79 8.16 10.31 -2.50
CA ASN A 79 9.14 9.54 -3.27
C ASN A 79 10.55 9.64 -2.70
N THR A 80 10.98 10.83 -2.27
CA THR A 80 12.29 11.01 -1.62
C THR A 80 12.41 10.18 -0.34
N PHE A 81 11.34 10.09 0.44
CA PHE A 81 11.31 9.29 1.67
C PHE A 81 11.37 7.79 1.38
N LEU A 82 10.61 7.31 0.39
CA LEU A 82 10.67 5.91 -0.05
C LEU A 82 12.08 5.51 -0.51
N ASP A 83 12.79 6.43 -1.19
CA ASP A 83 14.19 6.25 -1.60
C ASP A 83 15.12 6.17 -0.39
N LYS A 84 15.06 7.16 0.53
CA LYS A 84 15.90 7.19 1.74
C LYS A 84 15.72 5.97 2.65
N LEU A 85 14.49 5.46 2.72
CA LEU A 85 14.15 4.26 3.50
C LEU A 85 14.52 2.95 2.78
N ASN A 86 14.98 3.02 1.53
CA ASN A 86 15.31 1.87 0.68
C ASN A 86 14.14 0.90 0.45
N ILE A 87 12.90 1.39 0.45
CA ILE A 87 11.70 0.59 0.23
C ILE A 87 11.04 0.84 -1.13
N LYS A 88 11.39 1.93 -1.83
CA LYS A 88 10.80 2.26 -3.14
C LYS A 88 10.84 1.12 -4.19
N PRO A 89 11.91 0.30 -4.28
CA PRO A 89 11.96 -0.81 -5.23
C PRO A 89 11.04 -1.99 -4.87
N MET A 90 10.51 -2.03 -3.65
CA MET A 90 9.59 -3.09 -3.21
C MET A 90 8.18 -2.91 -3.83
N PHE A 91 7.86 -1.73 -4.34
CA PHE A 91 6.52 -1.40 -4.83
C PHE A 91 6.43 -1.41 -6.36
N VAL A 92 5.61 -2.30 -6.91
CA VAL A 92 5.40 -2.49 -8.37
C VAL A 92 4.58 -1.35 -9.01
N ALA A 93 3.74 -0.69 -8.21
CA ALA A 93 2.94 0.48 -8.58
C ALA A 93 2.93 1.52 -7.46
N LYS A 94 2.90 2.81 -7.80
CA LYS A 94 2.99 3.93 -6.84
C LYS A 94 2.11 5.09 -7.31
N GLU A 95 0.87 5.09 -6.84
CA GLU A 95 -0.09 6.17 -7.10
C GLU A 95 -0.06 7.13 -5.91
N ILE A 96 0.63 8.27 -6.07
CA ILE A 96 0.80 9.29 -5.01
C ILE A 96 0.41 10.64 -5.59
N TYR A 97 -0.82 11.06 -5.31
CA TYR A 97 -1.38 12.34 -5.74
C TYR A 97 -2.71 12.60 -5.03
N SER A 98 -3.04 13.87 -4.84
CA SER A 98 -4.38 14.25 -4.37
C SER A 98 -5.44 13.92 -5.40
N SER A 99 -6.56 13.38 -4.93
CA SER A 99 -7.75 13.16 -5.75
C SER A 99 -9.02 13.44 -4.95
N TRP A 100 -10.08 13.75 -5.69
CA TRP A 100 -11.44 13.87 -5.18
C TRP A 100 -12.12 12.50 -4.96
N SER A 101 -11.53 11.43 -5.50
CA SER A 101 -12.17 10.12 -5.64
C SER A 101 -11.97 9.17 -4.46
N HIS A 102 -11.46 9.62 -3.31
CA HIS A 102 -11.17 8.76 -2.14
C HIS A 102 -10.49 7.43 -2.54
N LYS A 103 -9.40 7.55 -3.32
CA LYS A 103 -8.55 6.44 -3.81
C LYS A 103 -9.13 5.49 -4.85
N THR A 104 -10.36 5.68 -5.34
CA THR A 104 -10.87 4.84 -6.44
C THR A 104 -10.00 4.95 -7.69
N GLU A 105 -9.61 6.17 -8.08
CA GLU A 105 -8.75 6.38 -9.25
C GLU A 105 -7.35 5.74 -9.08
N HIS A 106 -6.78 5.82 -7.88
CA HIS A 106 -5.53 5.15 -7.53
C HIS A 106 -5.63 3.65 -7.75
N PHE A 107 -6.71 3.02 -7.25
CA PHE A 107 -6.94 1.59 -7.42
C PHE A 107 -7.15 1.18 -8.88
N GLN A 108 -7.87 1.97 -9.67
CA GLN A 108 -8.04 1.72 -11.10
C GLN A 108 -6.69 1.72 -11.82
N LYS A 109 -5.82 2.71 -11.58
CA LYS A 109 -4.48 2.76 -12.19
C LYS A 109 -3.58 1.61 -11.72
N ILE A 110 -3.64 1.25 -10.43
CA ILE A 110 -2.92 0.07 -9.90
C ILE A 110 -3.41 -1.21 -10.58
N HIS A 111 -4.72 -1.38 -10.74
CA HIS A 111 -5.30 -2.52 -11.44
C HIS A 111 -4.85 -2.58 -12.91
N THR A 112 -4.95 -1.47 -13.65
CA THR A 112 -4.48 -1.41 -15.04
C THR A 112 -3.00 -1.77 -15.16
N ARG A 113 -2.17 -1.32 -14.22
CA ARG A 113 -0.72 -1.56 -14.24
C ARG A 113 -0.31 -2.98 -13.86
N THR A 114 -1.03 -3.61 -12.92
CA THR A 114 -0.66 -4.92 -12.36
C THR A 114 -1.47 -6.08 -12.96
N GLY A 115 -2.65 -5.80 -13.51
CA GLY A 115 -3.61 -6.82 -13.93
C GLY A 115 -4.20 -7.64 -12.78
N VAL A 116 -3.89 -7.31 -11.52
CA VAL A 116 -4.41 -8.04 -10.36
C VAL A 116 -5.88 -7.65 -10.14
N PRO A 117 -6.82 -8.61 -10.04
CA PRO A 117 -8.22 -8.27 -9.79
C PRO A 117 -8.41 -7.74 -8.37
N PHE A 118 -9.36 -6.82 -8.17
CA PHE A 118 -9.64 -6.23 -6.86
C PHE A 118 -9.97 -7.27 -5.77
N THR A 119 -10.52 -8.44 -6.14
CA THR A 119 -10.76 -9.58 -5.23
C THR A 119 -9.49 -10.17 -4.62
N ALA A 120 -8.35 -10.01 -5.30
CA ALA A 120 -7.06 -10.54 -4.88
C ALA A 120 -6.14 -9.46 -4.28
N MET A 121 -6.68 -8.25 -4.04
CA MET A 121 -5.97 -7.16 -3.38
C MET A 121 -6.34 -7.07 -1.90
N LEU A 122 -5.36 -6.79 -1.05
CA LEU A 122 -5.55 -6.39 0.33
C LEU A 122 -5.12 -4.93 0.50
N PHE A 123 -5.88 -4.12 1.25
CA PHE A 123 -5.62 -2.70 1.39
C PHE A 123 -5.50 -2.28 2.86
N PHE A 124 -4.44 -1.52 3.17
CA PHE A 124 -4.21 -0.91 4.47
C PHE A 124 -4.16 0.63 4.36
N ASP A 125 -4.99 1.29 5.16
CA ASP A 125 -5.18 2.74 5.22
C ASP A 125 -5.67 3.08 6.64
N ASP A 126 -5.21 4.17 7.23
CA ASP A 126 -5.70 4.62 8.53
C ASP A 126 -7.05 5.36 8.41
N GLU A 127 -7.38 5.90 7.23
CA GLU A 127 -8.60 6.65 7.00
C GLU A 127 -9.76 5.75 6.56
N ASP A 128 -10.69 5.48 7.50
CA ASP A 128 -11.92 4.71 7.30
C ASP A 128 -12.74 5.10 6.05
N ARG A 129 -12.71 6.38 5.66
CA ARG A 129 -13.42 6.88 4.48
C ARG A 129 -12.88 6.28 3.19
N ASN A 130 -11.56 6.13 3.08
CA ASN A 130 -10.92 5.51 1.93
C ASN A 130 -11.29 4.02 1.85
N ILE A 131 -11.25 3.30 2.99
CA ILE A 131 -11.65 1.89 3.07
C ILE A 131 -13.10 1.70 2.60
N LYS A 132 -14.02 2.51 3.10
CA LYS A 132 -15.45 2.45 2.71
C LYS A 132 -15.65 2.77 1.23
N SER A 133 -14.99 3.81 0.71
CA SER A 133 -15.09 4.21 -0.71
C SER A 133 -14.57 3.12 -1.65
N VAL A 134 -13.36 2.62 -1.41
CA VAL A 134 -12.72 1.55 -2.20
C VAL A 134 -13.57 0.29 -2.17
N LYS A 135 -14.05 -0.12 -0.99
CA LYS A 135 -14.94 -1.29 -0.88
C LYS A 135 -16.23 -1.10 -1.66
N HIS A 136 -16.92 0.03 -1.53
CA HIS A 136 -18.22 0.20 -2.16
C HIS A 136 -18.12 0.36 -3.69
N LYS A 137 -17.25 1.24 -4.18
CA LYS A 137 -17.15 1.53 -5.62
C LYS A 137 -16.57 0.36 -6.41
N LEU A 138 -15.54 -0.30 -5.90
CA LEU A 138 -14.96 -1.45 -6.61
C LEU A 138 -15.86 -2.68 -6.58
N LEU A 139 -16.74 -2.82 -5.58
CA LEU A 139 -17.80 -3.84 -5.60
C LEU A 139 -18.95 -3.49 -6.56
N LEU A 140 -19.27 -2.20 -6.73
CA LEU A 140 -20.28 -1.75 -7.69
C LEU A 140 -19.81 -1.90 -9.15
N GLU A 141 -18.55 -1.60 -9.44
CA GLU A 141 -17.96 -1.85 -10.78
C GLU A 141 -18.01 -3.32 -11.17
N ARG A 142 -18.00 -4.26 -10.20
CA ARG A 142 -18.28 -5.69 -10.47
C ARG A 142 -19.66 -5.89 -11.06
N THR A 143 -20.68 -5.24 -10.48
CA THR A 143 -22.07 -5.45 -10.89
C THR A 143 -22.29 -4.94 -12.31
N LEU A 144 -21.63 -3.84 -12.68
CA LEU A 144 -21.76 -3.27 -14.02
C LEU A 144 -21.03 -4.06 -15.11
N HIS A 145 -19.90 -4.70 -14.80
CA HIS A 145 -19.17 -5.56 -15.75
C HIS A 145 -19.62 -7.05 -15.74
N SER A 146 -20.59 -7.42 -14.90
CA SER A 146 -21.19 -8.78 -14.88
C SER A 146 -22.38 -8.91 -15.83
N VAL A 147 -22.70 -7.85 -16.59
CA VAL A 147 -23.87 -7.76 -17.47
C VAL A 147 -23.39 -7.59 -18.91
N ASP A 148 -22.54 -8.50 -19.38
CA ASP A 148 -22.21 -8.69 -20.81
C ASP A 148 -21.92 -10.18 -21.07
#